data_AF-A0A482RKM6-F1
#
_entry.id   AF-A0A482RKM6-F1
#
_cell.length_a   1.000
_cell.length_b   1.000
_cell.length_c   1.000
_cell.angle_alpha   90.00
_cell.angle_beta   90.00
_cell.angle_gamma   90.00
#
_symmetry.space_group_name_H-M   'P 1'
#
loop_
_entity.id
_entity.type
_entity.pdbx_description
1 polymer ?
#
loop_
_entity_poly.entity_id
_entity_poly.type
_entity_poly.pdbx_seq_one_letter_code
_entity_poly.pdbx_strand_id
1 'polypeptide(L)'
;MLLRVAFDGTTLYWSNDAVPSDAEPWVRSAAGAQQVYLSKLRRGALTADALASEVVVNTVPRSVTEALYAAVHTAFMPSITRDGARAGNVDEGTRALLADLDKSLASVVRRGGATSMAGISSVSDEFRFWSDASRGGSRDKERAAEFARALEPAAGALDRMDSLSFVECIDALPSVQSSLAAVASVRSATSDKYPAARWRHLLATFVSTMVRGIESKCERMNIAALPAGEARMLLLDAEALCAAVAATYSQLVAATEGEEALSMPAARTSEHAALAPVSELTYRITSIAQRRAVVAEVLALLGGSSTGADAALTILLSGRPFSGITVAHAEFEDRLIAFDRRLDPVEPQLQAALQARLAEAASVPEHLVAQVRRFRNLLARPSLLRSLAAQRNTILSQMLAQVDSMTRDVKLRQESLAVTAPSLAAYSSINVAHVIGGSSGGAPSAGAGRTTIVSEIGWMQAMAARFVQLQQQCTPILKDLPGFEKFVDACKDGAQHVARLRQETLELWTQGVEAAIRDKALGHELSGRLIEFDADGNVRVTYSEALVALERYASLLPCVRARGSRSVHGHPETEGMLLALFIACDFPLLQRRARTVRRRRLHPCVTAYHRYQR
;
A
#
# COMPACT_ATOMS: atom_id res chain seq x y z
N MET A 1 30.50 -8.54 46.37
CA MET A 1 29.33 -8.66 47.25
C MET A 1 28.11 -8.58 46.36
N LEU A 2 27.26 -9.59 46.46
CA LEU A 2 25.98 -9.71 45.74
C LEU A 2 24.89 -9.50 46.79
N LEU A 3 24.07 -8.46 46.63
CA LEU A 3 22.91 -8.25 47.49
C LEU A 3 21.66 -8.60 46.69
N ARG A 4 20.88 -9.56 47.17
CA ARG A 4 19.60 -9.95 46.58
C ARG A 4 18.49 -9.23 47.31
N VAL A 5 17.57 -8.64 46.56
CA VAL A 5 16.39 -7.95 47.09
C VAL A 5 15.15 -8.52 46.41
N ALA A 6 14.12 -8.86 47.18
CA ALA A 6 12.84 -9.34 46.67
C ALA A 6 11.70 -8.50 47.26
N PHE A 7 10.67 -8.22 46.47
CA PHE A 7 9.52 -7.44 46.90
C PHE A 7 8.23 -8.14 46.48
N ASP A 8 7.35 -8.42 47.44
CA ASP A 8 6.09 -9.14 47.21
C ASP A 8 4.87 -8.21 47.07
N GLY A 9 5.08 -6.90 47.04
CA GLY A 9 4.03 -5.89 47.02
C GLY A 9 3.75 -5.26 48.39
N THR A 10 4.17 -5.90 49.48
CA THR A 10 3.94 -5.43 50.86
C THR A 10 5.20 -5.37 51.70
N THR A 11 6.16 -6.28 51.47
CA THR A 11 7.36 -6.44 52.28
C THR A 11 8.59 -6.55 51.39
N LEU A 12 9.66 -5.86 51.78
CA LEU A 12 10.97 -5.91 51.12
C LEU A 12 11.88 -6.87 51.87
N TYR A 13 12.34 -7.90 51.16
CA TYR A 13 13.25 -8.93 51.66
C TYR A 13 14.65 -8.70 51.07
N TRP A 14 15.69 -8.96 51.84
CA TRP A 14 17.06 -8.91 51.35
C TRP A 14 17.92 -10.04 51.93
N SER A 15 18.88 -10.53 51.16
CA SER A 15 19.87 -11.51 51.60
C SER A 15 21.21 -11.26 50.93
N ASN A 16 22.30 -11.54 51.66
CA ASN A 16 23.67 -11.49 51.16
C ASN A 16 24.19 -12.87 50.70
N ASP A 17 23.37 -13.91 50.84
CA ASP A 17 23.76 -15.28 50.50
C ASP A 17 23.52 -15.57 49.01
N ALA A 18 24.49 -16.27 48.40
CA ALA A 18 24.44 -16.61 46.98
C ALA A 18 23.39 -17.70 46.66
N VAL A 19 23.03 -18.52 47.64
CA VAL A 19 22.04 -19.60 47.52
C VAL A 19 21.11 -19.50 48.74
N PRO A 20 19.79 -19.33 48.55
CA PRO A 20 18.87 -19.33 49.67
C PRO A 20 18.82 -20.71 50.32
N SER A 21 18.78 -20.75 51.65
CA SER A 21 18.36 -21.95 52.37
C SER A 21 16.86 -22.15 52.14
N ASP A 22 16.42 -23.37 51.80
CA ASP A 22 15.00 -23.74 51.63
C ASP A 22 14.14 -23.51 52.92
N ALA A 23 14.80 -23.16 54.02
CA ALA A 23 14.21 -22.78 55.29
C ALA A 23 13.79 -21.30 55.36
N GLU A 24 14.19 -20.44 54.42
CA GLU A 24 13.84 -19.02 54.48
C GLU A 24 12.39 -18.77 53.99
N PRO A 25 11.51 -18.17 54.82
CA PRO A 25 10.07 -18.10 54.57
C PRO A 25 9.70 -17.28 53.32
N TRP A 26 10.54 -16.32 52.94
CA TRP A 26 10.32 -15.51 51.73
C TRP A 26 10.65 -16.27 50.45
N VAL A 27 11.46 -17.34 50.47
CA VAL A 27 11.77 -18.14 49.26
C VAL A 27 10.52 -18.89 48.76
N ARG A 28 9.64 -19.28 49.69
CA ARG A 28 8.35 -19.92 49.39
C ARG A 28 7.26 -18.91 49.02
N SER A 29 7.28 -17.72 49.62
CA SER A 29 6.35 -16.62 49.30
C SER A 29 6.71 -15.89 47.98
N ALA A 30 8.00 -15.83 47.64
CA ALA A 30 8.53 -15.17 46.45
C ALA A 30 8.53 -16.05 45.19
N ALA A 31 7.85 -17.19 45.20
CA ALA A 31 7.61 -18.03 44.02
C ALA A 31 6.69 -17.27 43.04
N GLY A 32 7.27 -16.33 42.28
CA GLY A 32 6.58 -15.41 41.37
C GLY A 32 6.84 -13.92 41.63
N ALA A 33 7.58 -13.56 42.68
CA ALA A 33 7.92 -12.17 42.98
C ALA A 33 9.13 -11.68 42.17
N GLN A 34 9.11 -10.41 41.77
CA GLN A 34 10.21 -9.76 41.05
C GLN A 34 11.44 -9.67 41.97
N GLN A 35 12.56 -10.22 41.50
CA GLN A 35 13.82 -10.22 42.24
C GLN A 35 14.80 -9.23 41.61
N VAL A 36 15.59 -8.56 42.44
CA VAL A 36 16.62 -7.62 42.00
C VAL A 36 17.95 -8.04 42.59
N TYR A 37 18.96 -8.19 41.74
CA TYR A 37 20.33 -8.50 42.13
C TYR A 37 21.19 -7.25 41.97
N LEU A 38 21.78 -6.81 43.07
CA LEU A 38 22.70 -5.69 43.11
C LEU A 38 24.12 -6.24 43.18
N SER A 39 24.87 -6.05 42.10
CA SER A 39 26.24 -6.55 41.95
C SER A 39 27.22 -5.39 42.01
N LYS A 40 28.15 -5.45 42.95
CA LYS A 40 29.19 -4.43 43.10
C LYS A 40 30.36 -4.67 42.14
N LEU A 41 30.73 -3.64 41.37
CA LEU A 41 31.76 -3.69 40.33
C LEU A 41 33.20 -3.49 40.84
N ARG A 42 33.40 -2.71 41.91
CA ARG A 42 34.73 -2.36 42.45
C ARG A 42 34.91 -2.78 43.90
N ARG A 43 36.15 -3.09 44.29
CA ARG A 43 36.53 -3.34 45.69
C ARG A 43 36.84 -1.99 46.35
N GLY A 44 35.90 -1.45 47.13
CA GLY A 44 35.99 -0.17 47.85
C GLY A 44 34.74 0.06 48.71
N ALA A 45 34.66 1.04 49.60
CA ALA A 45 33.41 1.34 50.32
C ALA A 45 32.40 2.01 49.37
N LEU A 46 31.12 1.60 49.39
CA LEU A 46 30.09 2.27 48.58
C LEU A 46 29.73 3.60 49.25
N THR A 47 30.02 4.72 48.57
CA THR A 47 29.54 6.05 48.95
C THR A 47 28.27 6.38 48.17
N ALA A 48 27.46 7.33 48.65
CA ALA A 48 26.20 7.72 48.02
C ALA A 48 26.38 8.16 46.56
N ASP A 49 27.48 8.89 46.27
CA ASP A 49 27.81 9.36 44.93
C ASP A 49 28.34 8.25 44.00
N ALA A 50 28.96 7.21 44.56
CA ALA A 50 29.52 6.09 43.80
C ALA A 50 28.49 5.01 43.45
N LEU A 51 27.35 4.97 44.15
CA LEU A 51 26.33 3.92 44.02
C LEU A 51 25.85 3.72 42.58
N ALA A 52 25.60 4.81 41.87
CA ALA A 52 25.10 4.77 40.48
C ALA A 52 26.13 4.25 39.46
N SER A 53 27.43 4.36 39.77
CA SER A 53 28.52 3.98 38.87
C SER A 53 29.20 2.65 39.24
N GLU A 54 29.03 2.20 40.48
CA GLU A 54 29.72 1.02 41.01
C GLU A 54 28.79 -0.18 41.28
N VAL A 55 27.49 -0.04 41.06
CA VAL A 55 26.49 -1.11 41.24
C VAL A 55 25.75 -1.38 39.94
N VAL A 56 25.72 -2.66 39.54
CA VAL A 56 24.86 -3.15 38.47
C VAL A 56 23.60 -3.72 39.08
N VAL A 57 22.46 -3.32 38.53
CA VAL A 57 21.13 -3.76 38.93
C VAL A 57 20.61 -4.74 37.88
N ASN A 58 20.40 -5.99 38.25
CA ASN A 58 19.79 -7.00 37.39
C ASN A 58 18.43 -7.40 37.93
N THR A 59 17.38 -7.11 37.16
CA THR A 59 16.00 -7.44 37.52
C THR A 59 15.61 -8.79 36.90
N VAL A 60 15.11 -9.71 37.72
CA VAL A 60 14.62 -11.03 37.33
C VAL A 60 13.11 -11.08 37.57
N PRO A 61 12.29 -10.93 36.51
CA PRO A 61 10.85 -10.76 36.66
C PRO A 61 10.09 -12.05 37.01
N ARG A 62 10.53 -13.23 36.53
CA ARG A 62 9.82 -14.51 36.77
C ARG A 62 10.73 -15.74 36.84
N SER A 63 11.66 -15.88 35.90
CA SER A 63 12.62 -16.98 35.85
C SER A 63 14.04 -16.47 35.60
N VAL A 64 15.02 -17.05 36.30
CA VAL A 64 16.44 -16.72 36.12
C VAL A 64 16.90 -17.07 34.70
N THR A 65 16.37 -18.14 34.11
CA THR A 65 16.71 -18.55 32.74
C THR A 65 16.12 -17.60 31.68
N GLU A 66 14.89 -17.11 31.90
CA GLU A 66 14.27 -16.09 31.05
C GLU A 66 14.97 -14.74 31.16
N ALA A 67 15.33 -14.34 32.38
CA ALA A 67 16.07 -13.10 32.62
C ALA A 67 17.49 -13.16 32.03
N LEU A 68 18.16 -14.30 32.15
CA LEU A 68 19.47 -14.52 31.53
C LEU A 68 19.37 -14.53 30.01
N TYR A 69 18.38 -15.23 29.44
CA TYR A 69 18.12 -15.20 28.00
C TYR A 69 17.83 -13.78 27.52
N ALA A 70 16.92 -13.05 28.17
CA ALA A 70 16.63 -11.67 27.81
C ALA A 70 17.86 -10.76 27.91
N ALA A 71 18.65 -10.86 28.97
CA ALA A 71 19.87 -10.07 29.15
C ALA A 71 20.91 -10.37 28.06
N VAL A 72 21.16 -11.66 27.77
CA VAL A 72 22.08 -12.08 26.72
C VAL A 72 21.57 -11.66 25.34
N HIS A 73 20.34 -12.02 25.00
CA HIS A 73 19.74 -11.83 23.68
C HIS A 73 19.52 -10.35 23.32
N THR A 74 19.05 -9.54 24.28
CA THR A 74 18.64 -8.15 24.00
C THR A 74 19.68 -7.10 24.34
N ALA A 75 20.52 -7.33 25.35
CA ALA A 75 21.49 -6.34 25.82
C ALA A 75 22.94 -6.69 25.45
N PHE A 76 23.40 -7.91 25.78
CA PHE A 76 24.82 -8.25 25.59
C PHE A 76 25.18 -8.64 24.16
N MET A 77 24.39 -9.47 23.49
CA MET A 77 24.68 -9.94 22.13
C MET A 77 24.73 -8.77 21.13
N PRO A 78 23.73 -7.85 21.08
CA PRO A 78 23.79 -6.69 20.20
C PRO A 78 24.92 -5.72 20.55
N SER A 79 25.23 -5.52 21.84
CA SER A 79 26.31 -4.61 22.25
C SER A 79 27.69 -5.16 21.88
N ILE A 80 27.92 -6.45 22.06
CA ILE A 80 29.20 -7.12 21.72
C ILE A 80 29.40 -7.20 20.19
N THR A 81 28.32 -7.34 19.42
CA THR A 81 28.40 -7.42 17.95
C THR A 81 28.43 -6.06 17.25
N ARG A 82 27.79 -5.03 17.82
CA ARG A 82 27.67 -3.68 17.22
C ARG A 82 28.78 -2.73 17.66
N ASP A 83 29.25 -2.80 18.91
CA ASP A 83 30.33 -1.95 19.43
C ASP A 83 31.70 -2.63 19.32
N GLY A 84 32.14 -2.94 18.09
CA GLY A 84 33.51 -3.42 17.85
C GLY A 84 34.62 -2.46 18.33
N ALA A 85 34.28 -1.19 18.62
CA ALA A 85 35.21 -0.17 19.09
C ALA A 85 35.26 0.01 20.62
N ARG A 86 34.25 -0.44 21.38
CA ARG A 86 34.20 -0.34 22.86
C ARG A 86 34.22 -1.70 23.57
N ALA A 87 33.73 -2.76 22.92
CA ALA A 87 33.94 -4.13 23.35
C ALA A 87 35.32 -4.58 22.83
N GLY A 88 36.39 -4.22 23.55
CA GLY A 88 37.76 -4.51 23.13
C GLY A 88 37.90 -5.93 22.58
N ASN A 89 38.38 -6.05 21.33
CA ASN A 89 38.65 -7.29 20.58
C ASN A 89 38.08 -8.59 21.20
N VAL A 90 36.76 -8.70 21.29
CA VAL A 90 36.10 -9.97 21.59
C VAL A 90 36.47 -10.90 20.43
N ASP A 91 37.15 -12.00 20.72
CA ASP A 91 37.60 -12.94 19.69
C ASP A 91 36.41 -13.67 19.06
N GLU A 92 36.60 -14.22 17.86
CA GLU A 92 35.52 -14.94 17.17
C GLU A 92 35.04 -16.17 17.95
N GLY A 93 35.92 -16.78 18.76
CA GLY A 93 35.59 -17.91 19.63
C GLY A 93 34.60 -17.53 20.74
N THR A 94 34.78 -16.38 21.40
CA THR A 94 33.82 -15.91 22.41
C THR A 94 32.51 -15.45 21.80
N ARG A 95 32.49 -14.88 20.59
CA ARG A 95 31.24 -14.61 19.86
C ARG A 95 30.47 -15.89 19.54
N ALA A 96 31.17 -16.93 19.07
CA ALA A 96 30.57 -18.23 18.78
C ALA A 96 29.97 -18.88 20.04
N LEU A 97 30.71 -18.86 21.16
CA LEU A 97 30.22 -19.36 22.45
C LEU A 97 29.01 -18.56 22.95
N LEU A 98 28.99 -17.24 22.77
CA LEU A 98 27.84 -16.41 23.15
C LEU A 98 26.61 -16.71 22.30
N ALA A 99 26.80 -16.94 20.99
CA ALA A 99 25.73 -17.33 20.09
C ALA A 99 25.18 -18.73 20.41
N ASP A 100 26.04 -19.66 20.80
CA ASP A 100 25.62 -21.01 21.20
C ASP A 100 24.93 -21.01 22.58
N LEU A 101 25.39 -20.17 23.50
CA LEU A 101 24.70 -19.91 24.76
C LEU A 101 23.31 -19.30 24.52
N ASP A 102 23.20 -18.29 23.65
CA ASP A 102 21.92 -17.67 23.26
C ASP A 102 20.96 -18.73 22.69
N LYS A 103 21.42 -19.53 21.72
CA LYS A 103 20.61 -20.63 21.14
C LYS A 103 20.17 -21.65 22.20
N SER A 104 21.07 -22.04 23.09
CA SER A 104 20.78 -23.01 24.17
C SER A 104 19.77 -22.45 25.16
N LEU A 105 19.96 -21.21 25.63
CA LEU A 105 19.03 -20.52 26.53
C LEU A 105 17.68 -20.30 25.87
N ALA A 106 17.66 -19.89 24.60
CA ALA A 106 16.43 -19.76 23.82
C ALA A 106 15.66 -21.09 23.75
N SER A 107 16.38 -22.20 23.53
CA SER A 107 15.77 -23.54 23.51
C SER A 107 15.25 -23.98 24.87
N VAL A 108 15.94 -23.64 25.96
CA VAL A 108 15.51 -23.95 27.34
C VAL A 108 14.28 -23.12 27.74
N VAL A 109 14.29 -21.81 27.44
CA VAL A 109 13.16 -20.90 27.70
C VAL A 109 11.92 -21.33 26.90
N ARG A 110 12.08 -21.68 25.61
CA ARG A 110 11.00 -22.23 24.79
C ARG A 110 10.51 -23.60 25.28
N ARG A 111 11.36 -24.42 25.91
CA ARG A 111 10.99 -25.75 26.44
C ARG A 111 10.27 -25.73 27.79
N GLY A 112 10.09 -24.56 28.44
CA GLY A 112 9.44 -24.40 29.75
C GLY A 112 7.95 -24.77 29.84
N GLY A 113 7.44 -25.61 28.93
CA GLY A 113 6.06 -26.11 28.87
C GLY A 113 5.32 -25.63 27.62
N ALA A 114 4.35 -26.43 27.15
CA ALA A 114 3.53 -26.13 25.96
C ALA A 114 2.70 -24.83 26.06
N THR A 115 2.60 -24.26 27.26
CA THR A 115 1.88 -23.02 27.59
C THR A 115 2.79 -21.80 27.73
N SER A 116 4.12 -21.98 27.76
CA SER A 116 5.04 -20.85 27.91
C SER A 116 5.15 -20.09 26.59
N MET A 117 4.68 -18.84 26.61
CA MET A 117 4.87 -17.85 25.53
C MET A 117 6.13 -17.00 25.76
N ALA A 118 6.86 -17.26 26.84
CA ALA A 118 8.08 -16.53 27.18
C ALA A 118 9.16 -16.78 26.13
N GLY A 119 9.74 -15.70 25.59
CA GLY A 119 10.80 -15.75 24.58
C GLY A 119 10.34 -15.88 23.12
N ILE A 120 9.03 -15.94 22.84
CA ILE A 120 8.50 -15.91 21.47
C ILE A 120 8.16 -14.46 21.10
N SER A 121 9.06 -13.80 20.37
CA SER A 121 8.94 -12.39 20.02
C SER A 121 8.67 -12.15 18.53
N SER A 122 8.87 -13.18 17.70
CA SER A 122 8.69 -13.17 16.26
C SER A 122 7.98 -14.44 15.78
N VAL A 123 7.45 -14.40 14.56
CA VAL A 123 6.87 -15.58 13.89
C VAL A 123 7.93 -16.67 13.68
N SER A 124 9.18 -16.28 13.47
CA SER A 124 10.32 -17.20 13.36
C SER A 124 10.62 -17.92 14.68
N ASP A 125 10.42 -17.25 15.83
CA ASP A 125 10.52 -17.90 17.15
C ASP A 125 9.40 -18.91 17.37
N GLU A 126 8.18 -18.61 16.90
CA GLU A 126 7.04 -19.52 16.94
C GLU A 126 7.29 -20.78 16.09
N PHE A 127 7.83 -20.61 14.88
CA PHE A 127 8.25 -21.72 14.03
C PHE A 127 9.30 -22.60 14.73
N ARG A 128 10.33 -21.98 15.30
CA ARG A 128 11.38 -22.70 16.05
C ARG A 128 10.84 -23.44 17.26
N PHE A 129 9.89 -22.86 17.99
CA PHE A 129 9.22 -23.53 19.10
C PHE A 129 8.54 -24.83 18.63
N TRP A 130 7.75 -24.77 17.56
CA TRP A 130 7.03 -25.95 17.06
C TRP A 130 7.98 -27.00 16.46
N SER A 131 9.06 -26.54 15.82
CA SER A 131 10.14 -27.42 15.35
C SER A 131 10.80 -28.17 16.52
N ASP A 132 11.15 -27.46 17.60
CA ASP A 132 11.72 -28.06 18.82
C ASP A 132 10.73 -29.03 19.48
N ALA A 133 9.45 -28.66 19.56
CA ALA A 133 8.39 -29.49 20.14
C ALA A 133 8.12 -30.79 19.35
N SER A 134 8.27 -30.76 18.02
CA SER A 134 8.14 -31.95 17.17
C SER A 134 9.23 -33.00 17.43
N ARG A 135 10.41 -32.57 17.89
CA ARG A 135 11.57 -33.41 18.19
C ARG A 135 11.58 -33.92 19.63
N GLY A 136 10.75 -33.34 20.51
CA GLY A 136 10.61 -33.72 21.91
C GLY A 136 9.95 -35.09 22.12
N GLY A 137 9.78 -35.53 23.36
CA GLY A 137 9.15 -36.81 23.74
C GLY A 137 7.60 -36.80 23.84
N SER A 138 6.94 -35.69 23.50
CA SER A 138 5.52 -35.43 23.77
C SER A 138 4.55 -36.31 22.97
N ARG A 139 3.29 -36.40 23.44
CA ARG A 139 2.16 -36.99 22.71
C ARG A 139 1.72 -36.13 21.52
N ASP A 140 2.10 -34.85 21.47
CA ASP A 140 1.71 -33.87 20.44
C ASP A 140 2.78 -33.64 19.35
N LYS A 141 3.73 -34.57 19.15
CA LYS A 141 4.84 -34.39 18.18
C LYS A 141 4.37 -34.22 16.74
N GLU A 142 3.41 -35.04 16.31
CA GLU A 142 2.89 -35.03 14.94
C GLU A 142 2.18 -33.70 14.65
N ARG A 143 1.33 -33.26 15.59
CA ARG A 143 0.70 -31.95 15.58
C ARG A 143 1.71 -30.80 15.56
N ALA A 144 2.77 -30.87 16.36
CA ALA A 144 3.83 -29.87 16.38
C ALA A 144 4.58 -29.81 15.04
N ALA A 145 4.79 -30.95 14.38
CA ALA A 145 5.38 -31.01 13.05
C ALA A 145 4.47 -30.35 11.99
N GLU A 146 3.16 -30.56 12.06
CA GLU A 146 2.19 -29.91 11.18
C GLU A 146 2.15 -28.39 11.36
N PHE A 147 2.16 -27.90 12.59
CA PHE A 147 2.26 -26.46 12.87
C PHE A 147 3.58 -25.86 12.36
N ALA A 148 4.71 -26.55 12.59
CA ALA A 148 6.00 -26.09 12.07
C ALA A 148 5.98 -26.00 10.54
N ARG A 149 5.46 -27.02 9.85
CA ARG A 149 5.34 -27.05 8.39
C ARG A 149 4.44 -25.93 7.85
N ALA A 150 3.35 -25.62 8.54
CA ALA A 150 2.46 -24.53 8.16
C ALA A 150 3.10 -23.14 8.38
N LEU A 151 3.94 -22.98 9.42
CA LEU A 151 4.61 -21.70 9.74
C LEU A 151 5.87 -21.43 8.91
N GLU A 152 6.53 -22.46 8.38
CA GLU A 152 7.81 -22.36 7.68
C GLU A 152 7.83 -21.29 6.57
N PRO A 153 6.83 -21.20 5.66
CA PRO A 153 6.85 -20.20 4.60
C PRO A 153 6.68 -18.78 5.14
N ALA A 154 5.87 -18.59 6.20
CA ALA A 154 5.70 -17.29 6.84
C ALA A 154 6.99 -16.83 7.53
N ALA A 155 7.65 -17.72 8.28
CA ALA A 155 8.92 -17.41 8.93
C ALA A 155 10.00 -17.03 7.90
N GLY A 156 10.16 -17.81 6.83
CA GLY A 156 11.14 -17.53 5.78
C GLY A 156 10.85 -16.27 4.96
N ALA A 157 9.58 -15.86 4.82
CA ALA A 157 9.22 -14.59 4.19
C ALA A 157 9.53 -13.40 5.09
N LEU A 158 9.19 -13.48 6.38
CA LEU A 158 9.41 -12.41 7.36
C LEU A 158 10.90 -12.20 7.68
N ASP A 159 11.70 -13.26 7.73
CA ASP A 159 13.16 -13.16 7.92
C ASP A 159 13.85 -12.43 6.75
N ARG A 160 13.26 -12.47 5.54
CA ARG A 160 13.80 -11.80 4.34
C ARG A 160 13.29 -10.38 4.16
N MET A 161 12.39 -9.89 5.00
CA MET A 161 11.76 -8.58 4.86
C MET A 161 12.76 -7.42 4.76
N ASP A 162 13.89 -7.53 5.45
CA ASP A 162 14.98 -6.55 5.45
C ASP A 162 15.70 -6.44 4.10
N SER A 163 15.66 -7.49 3.27
CA SER A 163 16.33 -7.57 1.97
C SER A 163 15.43 -7.20 0.79
N LEU A 164 14.12 -7.29 0.97
CA LEU A 164 13.13 -6.99 -0.07
C LEU A 164 12.87 -5.47 -0.14
N SER A 165 12.21 -5.00 -1.19
CA SER A 165 11.59 -3.66 -1.29
C SER A 165 10.21 -3.64 -0.61
N PHE A 166 9.59 -2.47 -0.43
CA PHE A 166 8.24 -2.40 0.18
C PHE A 166 7.19 -3.10 -0.70
N VAL A 167 7.28 -2.93 -2.03
CA VAL A 167 6.39 -3.57 -3.00
C VAL A 167 6.53 -5.08 -2.94
N GLU A 168 7.75 -5.61 -2.93
CA GLU A 168 7.98 -7.06 -2.81
C GLU A 168 7.48 -7.62 -1.47
N CYS A 169 7.55 -6.84 -0.38
CA CYS A 169 6.92 -7.23 0.89
C CYS A 169 5.39 -7.32 0.76
N ILE A 170 4.75 -6.39 0.05
CA ILE A 170 3.30 -6.44 -0.22
C ILE A 170 2.96 -7.70 -1.02
N ASP A 171 3.75 -8.03 -2.04
CA ASP A 171 3.53 -9.23 -2.86
C ASP A 171 3.75 -10.54 -2.08
N ALA A 172 4.58 -10.52 -1.03
CA ALA A 172 4.81 -11.66 -0.15
C ALA A 172 3.71 -11.86 0.91
N LEU A 173 2.96 -10.82 1.28
CA LEU A 173 1.94 -10.88 2.33
C LEU A 173 0.84 -11.93 2.09
N PRO A 174 0.28 -12.12 0.87
CA PRO A 174 -0.70 -13.18 0.61
C PRO A 174 -0.17 -14.59 0.93
N SER A 175 1.12 -14.85 0.71
CA SER A 175 1.75 -16.11 1.08
C SER A 175 1.87 -16.26 2.60
N VAL A 176 2.24 -15.19 3.30
CA VAL A 176 2.29 -15.16 4.77
C VAL A 176 0.90 -15.39 5.35
N GLN A 177 -0.12 -14.71 4.83
CA GLN A 177 -1.51 -14.88 5.22
C GLN A 177 -1.97 -16.32 5.05
N SER A 178 -1.73 -16.93 3.88
CA SER A 178 -2.12 -18.31 3.59
C SER A 178 -1.46 -19.30 4.55
N SER A 179 -0.18 -19.05 4.89
CA SER A 179 0.58 -19.87 5.83
C SER A 179 0.04 -19.75 7.26
N LEU A 180 -0.23 -18.54 7.74
CA LEU A 180 -0.81 -18.31 9.07
C LEU A 180 -2.24 -18.85 9.17
N ALA A 181 -3.06 -18.71 8.12
CA ALA A 181 -4.39 -19.30 8.05
C ALA A 181 -4.34 -20.84 8.09
N ALA A 182 -3.35 -21.45 7.41
CA ALA A 182 -3.15 -22.90 7.44
C ALA A 182 -2.91 -23.40 8.88
N VAL A 183 -2.11 -22.68 9.69
CA VAL A 183 -1.86 -23.01 11.11
C VAL A 183 -3.16 -23.07 11.92
N ALA A 184 -4.07 -22.12 11.69
CA ALA A 184 -5.36 -22.10 12.37
C ALA A 184 -6.27 -23.27 11.96
N SER A 185 -6.07 -23.84 10.77
CA SER A 185 -6.87 -24.93 10.20
C SER A 185 -6.36 -26.34 10.52
N VAL A 186 -5.16 -26.49 11.07
CA VAL A 186 -4.57 -27.78 11.43
C VAL A 186 -5.43 -28.47 12.49
N ARG A 187 -5.85 -29.72 12.21
CA ARG A 187 -6.68 -30.56 13.09
C ARG A 187 -5.85 -31.72 13.63
N SER A 188 -6.02 -32.05 14.91
CA SER A 188 -5.36 -33.20 15.55
C SER A 188 -6.37 -34.10 16.28
N ALA A 189 -6.02 -35.37 16.47
CA ALA A 189 -6.84 -36.36 17.19
C ALA A 189 -7.15 -36.00 18.66
N THR A 190 -6.40 -35.07 19.26
CA THR A 190 -6.52 -34.66 20.67
C THR A 190 -7.24 -33.32 20.88
N SER A 191 -7.31 -32.45 19.85
CA SER A 191 -7.97 -31.15 19.90
C SER A 191 -8.11 -30.59 18.49
N ASP A 192 -9.30 -30.08 18.16
CA ASP A 192 -9.64 -29.62 16.81
C ASP A 192 -9.09 -28.23 16.45
N LYS A 193 -8.45 -27.50 17.38
CA LYS A 193 -8.11 -26.09 17.18
C LYS A 193 -6.71 -25.70 17.69
N TYR A 194 -6.13 -24.70 17.03
CA TYR A 194 -4.97 -23.97 17.56
C TYR A 194 -5.35 -23.26 18.88
N PRO A 195 -4.50 -23.25 19.92
CA PRO A 195 -4.84 -22.61 21.20
C PRO A 195 -5.13 -21.11 21.03
N ALA A 196 -6.32 -20.65 21.45
CA ALA A 196 -6.78 -19.28 21.21
C ALA A 196 -5.86 -18.20 21.79
N ALA A 197 -5.29 -18.41 22.99
CA ALA A 197 -4.33 -17.47 23.58
C ALA A 197 -3.04 -17.36 22.75
N ARG A 198 -2.56 -18.48 22.21
CA ARG A 198 -1.38 -18.54 21.36
C ARG A 198 -1.64 -17.98 19.96
N TRP A 199 -2.85 -18.13 19.43
CA TRP A 199 -3.26 -17.49 18.17
C TRP A 199 -3.17 -15.98 18.27
N ARG A 200 -3.74 -15.39 19.34
CA ARG A 200 -3.65 -13.94 19.58
C ARG A 200 -2.21 -13.46 19.75
N HIS A 201 -1.39 -14.23 20.47
CA HIS A 201 0.04 -13.95 20.59
C HIS A 201 0.74 -13.99 19.22
N LEU A 202 0.48 -15.02 18.41
CA LEU A 202 1.04 -15.16 17.07
C LEU A 202 0.67 -13.97 16.17
N LEU A 203 -0.59 -13.56 16.15
CA LEU A 203 -1.03 -12.38 15.39
C LEU A 203 -0.37 -11.08 15.90
N ALA A 204 -0.24 -10.92 17.22
CA ALA A 204 0.47 -9.78 17.80
C ALA A 204 1.96 -9.77 17.44
N THR A 205 2.64 -10.93 17.47
CA THR A 205 4.05 -11.05 17.05
C THR A 205 4.23 -10.80 15.56
N PHE A 206 3.29 -11.22 14.71
CA PHE A 206 3.27 -10.88 13.28
C PHE A 206 3.21 -9.36 13.09
N VAL A 207 2.24 -8.68 13.70
CA VAL A 207 2.12 -7.21 13.61
C VAL A 207 3.39 -6.53 14.13
N SER A 208 3.91 -6.94 15.28
CA SER A 208 5.14 -6.38 15.84
C SER A 208 6.35 -6.58 14.93
N THR A 209 6.48 -7.76 14.30
CA THR A 209 7.57 -8.05 13.35
C THR A 209 7.46 -7.16 12.11
N MET A 210 6.26 -7.00 11.55
CA MET A 210 6.01 -6.11 10.41
C MET A 210 6.34 -4.65 10.75
N VAL A 211 5.83 -4.14 11.87
CA VAL A 211 6.06 -2.76 12.31
C VAL A 211 7.55 -2.49 12.49
N ARG A 212 8.27 -3.36 13.22
CA ARG A 212 9.73 -3.23 13.42
C ARG A 212 10.51 -3.30 12.11
N GLY A 213 10.10 -4.16 11.18
CA GLY A 213 10.72 -4.27 9.86
C GLY A 213 10.53 -3.00 9.03
N ILE A 214 9.30 -2.45 9.01
CA ILE A 214 8.99 -1.19 8.31
C ILE A 214 9.75 -0.02 8.95
N GLU A 215 9.74 0.12 10.28
CA GLU A 215 10.49 1.14 11.01
C GLU A 215 11.98 1.08 10.67
N SER A 216 12.59 -0.10 10.79
CA SER A 216 14.02 -0.29 10.54
C SER A 216 14.40 0.05 9.10
N LYS A 217 13.52 -0.28 8.14
CA LYS A 217 13.73 0.03 6.73
C LYS A 217 13.58 1.53 6.46
N CYS A 218 12.56 2.18 7.04
CA CYS A 218 12.37 3.63 6.97
C CYS A 218 13.53 4.42 7.58
N GLU A 219 14.13 3.94 8.65
CA GLU A 219 15.28 4.60 9.28
C GLU A 219 16.59 4.42 8.52
N ARG A 220 16.75 3.28 7.83
CA ARG A 220 17.90 3.05 6.93
C ARG A 220 17.83 3.95 5.70
N MET A 221 16.63 4.35 5.28
CA MET A 221 16.46 5.33 4.22
C MET A 221 16.86 6.71 4.76
N ASN A 222 17.89 7.32 4.16
CA ASN A 222 18.23 8.71 4.44
C ASN A 222 17.21 9.63 3.77
N ILE A 223 15.98 9.66 4.33
CA ILE A 223 14.87 10.38 3.76
C ILE A 223 15.26 11.83 3.54
N ALA A 224 15.95 12.47 4.49
CA ALA A 224 16.41 13.85 4.37
C ALA A 224 17.14 14.12 3.05
N ALA A 225 18.11 13.28 2.70
CA ALA A 225 19.00 13.47 1.55
C ALA A 225 18.44 13.02 0.20
N LEU A 226 17.41 12.18 0.19
CA LEU A 226 16.83 11.68 -1.06
C LEU A 226 16.23 12.80 -1.92
N PRO A 227 16.09 12.62 -3.24
CA PRO A 227 15.25 13.48 -4.06
C PRO A 227 13.79 13.47 -3.57
N ALA A 228 13.08 14.59 -3.75
CA ALA A 228 11.71 14.73 -3.25
C ALA A 228 10.74 13.71 -3.86
N GLY A 229 10.88 13.40 -5.15
CA GLY A 229 10.06 12.40 -5.85
C GLY A 229 10.29 10.98 -5.35
N GLU A 230 11.56 10.57 -5.22
CA GLU A 230 11.94 9.23 -4.74
C GLU A 230 11.49 9.00 -3.30
N ALA A 231 11.77 9.96 -2.41
CA ALA A 231 11.35 9.85 -1.02
C ALA A 231 9.82 9.82 -0.87
N ARG A 232 9.09 10.54 -1.72
CA ARG A 232 7.62 10.47 -1.73
C ARG A 232 7.14 9.07 -2.12
N MET A 233 7.70 8.49 -3.18
CA MET A 233 7.31 7.13 -3.61
C MET A 233 7.61 6.11 -2.52
N LEU A 234 8.79 6.16 -1.91
CA LEU A 234 9.17 5.25 -0.82
C LEU A 234 8.24 5.36 0.40
N LEU A 235 7.84 6.59 0.78
CA LEU A 235 6.91 6.80 1.89
C LEU A 235 5.49 6.31 1.54
N LEU A 236 5.05 6.48 0.29
CA LEU A 236 3.77 5.93 -0.18
C LEU A 236 3.77 4.40 -0.20
N ASP A 237 4.87 3.77 -0.62
CA ASP A 237 4.99 2.32 -0.62
C ASP A 237 5.03 1.77 0.82
N ALA A 238 5.67 2.49 1.75
CA ALA A 238 5.67 2.15 3.17
C ALA A 238 4.26 2.27 3.79
N GLU A 239 3.53 3.35 3.47
CA GLU A 239 2.12 3.53 3.87
C GLU A 239 1.22 2.42 3.31
N ALA A 240 1.41 2.07 2.03
CA ALA A 240 0.68 0.99 1.38
C ALA A 240 0.95 -0.36 2.05
N LEU A 241 2.20 -0.63 2.47
CA LEU A 241 2.54 -1.83 3.22
C LEU A 241 1.87 -1.84 4.60
N CYS A 242 1.85 -0.72 5.33
CA CYS A 242 1.10 -0.63 6.60
C CYS A 242 -0.39 -0.96 6.40
N ALA A 243 -1.01 -0.43 5.35
CA ALA A 243 -2.41 -0.72 5.01
C ALA A 243 -2.61 -2.21 4.67
N ALA A 244 -1.69 -2.81 3.91
CA ALA A 244 -1.73 -4.24 3.59
C ALA A 244 -1.57 -5.13 4.83
N VAL A 245 -0.72 -4.75 5.78
CA VAL A 245 -0.56 -5.44 7.07
C VAL A 245 -1.86 -5.40 7.88
N ALA A 246 -2.49 -4.23 7.99
CA ALA A 246 -3.76 -4.08 8.69
C ALA A 246 -4.87 -4.94 8.05
N ALA A 247 -4.98 -4.91 6.71
CA ALA A 247 -5.94 -5.73 5.98
C ALA A 247 -5.68 -7.24 6.19
N THR A 248 -4.41 -7.66 6.17
CA THR A 248 -4.02 -9.07 6.40
C THR A 248 -4.41 -9.52 7.81
N TYR A 249 -4.17 -8.69 8.83
CA TYR A 249 -4.58 -8.98 10.20
C TYR A 249 -6.10 -9.17 10.31
N SER A 250 -6.89 -8.22 9.81
CA SER A 250 -8.37 -8.32 9.88
C SER A 250 -8.89 -9.55 9.16
N GLN A 251 -8.30 -9.93 8.02
CA GLN A 251 -8.67 -11.15 7.30
C GLN A 251 -8.33 -12.43 8.06
N LEU A 252 -7.18 -12.48 8.77
CA LEU A 252 -6.79 -13.62 9.61
C LEU A 252 -7.71 -13.78 10.83
N VAL A 253 -8.13 -12.67 11.45
CA VAL A 253 -9.11 -12.71 12.55
C VAL A 253 -10.48 -13.15 12.04
N ALA A 254 -10.94 -12.60 10.91
CA ALA A 254 -12.23 -12.98 10.31
C ALA A 254 -12.29 -14.47 9.95
N ALA A 255 -11.19 -15.03 9.43
CA ALA A 255 -11.09 -16.44 9.07
C ALA A 255 -11.16 -17.40 10.28
N THR A 256 -10.87 -16.92 11.49
CA THR A 256 -10.74 -17.77 12.69
C THR A 256 -11.85 -17.58 13.71
N GLU A 257 -12.33 -16.35 13.89
CA GLU A 257 -13.40 -16.01 14.83
C GLU A 257 -14.77 -15.84 14.13
N GLY A 258 -14.81 -15.75 12.79
CA GLY A 258 -16.02 -15.53 11.98
C GLY A 258 -16.42 -14.05 11.93
N GLU A 259 -17.01 -13.60 10.82
CA GLU A 259 -17.40 -12.18 10.61
C GLU A 259 -18.38 -11.66 11.68
N GLU A 260 -19.24 -12.52 12.22
CA GLU A 260 -20.21 -12.15 13.26
C GLU A 260 -19.56 -11.87 14.62
N ALA A 261 -18.46 -12.55 14.96
CA ALA A 261 -17.74 -12.32 16.22
C ALA A 261 -16.99 -10.98 16.23
N LEU A 262 -16.50 -10.54 15.07
CA LEU A 262 -15.84 -9.24 14.87
C LEU A 262 -16.79 -8.04 15.02
N SER A 263 -18.09 -8.23 14.86
CA SER A 263 -19.08 -7.17 15.05
C SER A 263 -19.31 -6.81 16.54
N MET A 264 -18.81 -7.63 17.47
CA MET A 264 -18.97 -7.40 18.91
C MET A 264 -18.01 -6.31 19.45
N PRO A 265 -18.46 -5.44 20.37
CA PRO A 265 -17.63 -4.34 20.89
C PRO A 265 -16.29 -4.77 21.47
N ALA A 266 -16.25 -5.89 22.21
CA ALA A 266 -15.03 -6.41 22.82
C ALA A 266 -13.99 -6.90 21.79
N ALA A 267 -14.43 -7.54 20.70
CA ALA A 267 -13.56 -7.97 19.61
C ALA A 267 -12.94 -6.76 18.90
N ARG A 268 -13.76 -5.74 18.61
CA ARG A 268 -13.30 -4.47 18.02
C ARG A 268 -12.27 -3.77 18.89
N THR A 269 -12.46 -3.72 20.21
CA THR A 269 -11.46 -3.13 21.12
C THR A 269 -10.13 -3.89 21.10
N SER A 270 -10.17 -5.22 20.96
CA SER A 270 -8.95 -6.04 20.88
C SER A 270 -8.22 -5.88 19.55
N GLU A 271 -8.96 -5.76 18.43
CA GLU A 271 -8.40 -5.46 17.11
C GLU A 271 -7.77 -4.07 17.07
N HIS A 272 -8.45 -3.05 17.60
CA HIS A 272 -7.90 -1.70 17.71
C HIS A 272 -6.61 -1.67 18.54
N ALA A 273 -6.55 -2.41 19.65
CA ALA A 273 -5.33 -2.50 20.45
C ALA A 273 -4.18 -3.18 19.70
N ALA A 274 -4.45 -4.25 18.95
CA ALA A 274 -3.43 -4.97 18.18
C ALA A 274 -2.89 -4.14 16.99
N LEU A 275 -3.75 -3.35 16.35
CA LEU A 275 -3.39 -2.49 15.21
C LEU A 275 -2.90 -1.09 15.60
N ALA A 276 -2.98 -0.70 16.87
CA ALA A 276 -2.51 0.60 17.35
C ALA A 276 -1.07 0.94 16.92
N PRO A 277 -0.08 0.01 16.97
CA PRO A 277 1.26 0.28 16.47
C PRO A 277 1.32 0.55 14.96
N VAL A 278 0.47 -0.12 14.17
CA VAL A 278 0.40 0.09 12.71
C VAL A 278 -0.21 1.46 12.41
N SER A 279 -1.27 1.85 13.12
CA SER A 279 -1.87 3.18 12.94
C SER A 279 -0.92 4.31 13.35
N GLU A 280 -0.17 4.14 14.44
CA GLU A 280 0.83 5.11 14.89
C GLU A 280 1.96 5.27 13.86
N LEU A 281 2.48 4.16 13.34
CA LEU A 281 3.50 4.18 12.29
C LEU A 281 2.98 4.84 11.00
N THR A 282 1.76 4.51 10.59
CA THR A 282 1.09 5.10 9.41
C THR A 282 0.95 6.61 9.57
N TYR A 283 0.52 7.06 10.75
CA TYR A 283 0.41 8.47 11.08
C TYR A 283 1.76 9.19 10.95
N ARG A 284 2.83 8.61 11.51
CA ARG A 284 4.18 9.17 11.41
C ARG A 284 4.68 9.27 9.98
N ILE A 285 4.54 8.20 9.20
CA ILE A 285 4.92 8.15 7.78
C ILE A 285 4.20 9.24 7.00
N THR A 286 2.88 9.34 7.19
CA THR A 286 2.04 10.34 6.51
C THR A 286 2.43 11.76 6.89
N SER A 287 2.60 12.03 8.18
CA SER A 287 3.00 13.34 8.69
C SER A 287 4.37 13.75 8.15
N ILE A 288 5.35 12.85 8.15
CA ILE A 288 6.69 13.09 7.58
C ILE A 288 6.59 13.35 6.07
N ALA A 289 5.81 12.54 5.33
CA ALA A 289 5.62 12.73 3.89
C ALA A 289 5.03 14.10 3.55
N GLN A 290 4.03 14.53 4.32
CA GLN A 290 3.41 15.85 4.16
C GLN A 290 4.40 16.99 4.42
N ARG A 291 5.12 16.98 5.55
CA ARG A 291 6.10 18.03 5.90
C ARG A 291 7.27 18.06 4.92
N ARG A 292 7.71 16.90 4.44
CA ARG A 292 8.73 16.82 3.41
C ARG A 292 8.26 17.39 2.08
N ALA A 293 6.99 17.19 1.71
CA ALA A 293 6.43 17.82 0.51
C ALA A 293 6.37 19.35 0.64
N VAL A 294 6.07 19.88 1.83
CA VAL A 294 6.16 21.32 2.14
C VAL A 294 7.59 21.83 1.92
N VAL A 295 8.61 21.16 2.47
CA VAL A 295 10.01 21.54 2.27
C VAL A 295 10.40 21.52 0.79
N ALA A 296 10.00 20.49 0.04
CA ALA A 296 10.27 20.41 -1.40
C ALA A 296 9.63 21.59 -2.16
N GLU A 297 8.41 21.99 -1.80
CA GLU A 297 7.73 23.15 -2.38
C GLU A 297 8.43 24.48 -2.01
N VAL A 298 8.89 24.62 -0.76
CA VAL A 298 9.67 25.78 -0.30
C VAL A 298 10.96 25.91 -1.12
N LEU A 299 11.72 24.83 -1.25
CA LEU A 299 12.97 24.84 -2.02
C LEU A 299 12.70 25.11 -3.50
N ALA A 300 11.65 24.52 -4.08
CA ALA A 300 11.27 24.77 -5.47
C ALA A 300 10.87 26.23 -5.74
N LEU A 301 10.30 26.92 -4.73
CA LEU A 301 9.87 28.30 -4.84
C LEU A 301 11.03 29.30 -4.63
N LEU A 302 11.91 29.03 -3.67
CA LEU A 302 13.01 29.92 -3.26
C LEU A 302 14.34 29.67 -4.00
N GLY A 303 14.35 28.82 -5.03
CA GLY A 303 15.55 28.59 -5.85
C GLY A 303 16.54 27.56 -5.29
N GLY A 304 16.07 26.63 -4.46
CA GLY A 304 16.79 25.41 -4.09
C GLY A 304 17.51 25.43 -2.74
N SER A 305 17.49 26.54 -2.00
CA SER A 305 18.11 26.62 -0.68
C SER A 305 17.24 27.39 0.32
N SER A 306 17.02 26.82 1.51
CA SER A 306 16.39 27.52 2.63
C SER A 306 16.87 26.92 3.95
N THR A 307 17.73 27.67 4.65
CA THR A 307 18.27 27.25 5.96
C THR A 307 17.17 26.98 7.00
N GLY A 308 16.04 27.71 6.91
CA GLY A 308 14.86 27.47 7.74
C GLY A 308 14.20 26.12 7.43
N ALA A 309 14.02 25.79 6.15
CA ALA A 309 13.39 24.54 5.73
C ALA A 309 14.26 23.31 6.05
N ASP A 310 15.57 23.42 5.83
CA ASP A 310 16.53 22.35 6.14
C ASP A 310 16.61 22.09 7.65
N ALA A 311 16.63 23.16 8.46
CA ALA A 311 16.58 23.04 9.91
C ALA A 311 15.26 22.44 10.40
N ALA A 312 14.12 22.82 9.82
CA ALA A 312 12.81 22.27 10.15
C ALA A 312 12.78 20.75 9.91
N LEU A 313 13.25 20.31 8.73
CA LEU A 313 13.31 18.90 8.38
C LEU A 313 14.25 18.11 9.30
N THR A 314 15.38 18.71 9.70
CA THR A 314 16.35 18.09 10.61
C THR A 314 15.75 17.83 12.00
N ILE A 315 14.99 18.78 12.54
CA ILE A 315 14.29 18.62 13.83
C ILE A 315 13.30 17.45 13.74
N LEU A 316 12.48 17.42 12.68
CA LEU A 316 11.47 16.40 12.49
C LEU A 316 12.08 14.99 12.37
N LEU A 317 13.20 14.86 11.67
CA LEU A 317 13.84 13.56 11.40
C LEU A 317 14.85 13.12 12.46
N SER A 318 15.00 13.86 13.55
CA SER A 318 15.92 13.52 14.64
C SER A 318 15.50 12.23 15.37
N GLY A 319 16.47 11.53 15.99
CA GLY A 319 16.18 10.49 17.00
C GLY A 319 15.23 9.35 16.59
N ARG A 320 15.38 8.78 15.38
CA ARG A 320 14.54 7.65 14.87
C ARG A 320 13.04 7.99 14.83
N PRO A 321 12.61 8.85 13.88
CA PRO A 321 11.29 9.47 13.90
C PRO A 321 10.12 8.51 13.66
N PHE A 322 10.39 7.33 13.08
CA PHE A 322 9.39 6.31 12.79
C PHE A 322 9.08 5.40 13.99
N SER A 323 10.02 5.27 14.94
CA SER A 323 9.89 4.33 16.05
C SER A 323 9.12 4.95 17.21
N GLY A 324 7.92 4.41 17.47
CA GLY A 324 7.08 4.81 18.61
C GLY A 324 7.65 4.43 19.97
N ILE A 325 8.62 3.51 20.00
CA ILE A 325 9.33 3.08 21.21
C ILE A 325 10.40 4.11 21.61
N THR A 326 11.07 4.70 20.61
CA THR A 326 12.17 5.66 20.86
C THR A 326 11.69 7.09 20.99
N VAL A 327 10.60 7.44 20.29
CA VAL A 327 10.01 8.78 20.32
C VAL A 327 8.54 8.61 20.68
N ALA A 328 8.17 9.01 21.88
CA ALA A 328 6.77 8.96 22.33
C ALA A 328 5.87 9.78 21.38
N HIS A 329 4.59 9.42 21.29
CA HIS A 329 3.63 10.11 20.43
C HIS A 329 3.61 11.63 20.70
N ALA A 330 3.54 12.04 21.97
CA ALA A 330 3.56 13.45 22.36
C ALA A 330 4.84 14.17 21.94
N GLU A 331 6.01 13.53 22.07
CA GLU A 331 7.29 14.11 21.63
C GLU A 331 7.33 14.26 20.11
N PHE A 332 6.74 13.32 19.36
CA PHE A 332 6.62 13.42 17.91
C PHE A 332 5.71 14.59 17.50
N GLU A 333 4.57 14.77 18.17
CA GLU A 333 3.69 15.93 17.99
C GLU A 333 4.42 17.26 18.26
N ASP A 334 5.18 17.33 19.35
CA ASP A 334 5.99 18.52 19.68
C ASP A 334 6.99 18.85 18.56
N ARG A 335 7.55 17.84 17.90
CA ARG A 335 8.44 18.02 16.73
C ARG A 335 7.70 18.50 15.50
N LEU A 336 6.45 18.07 15.27
CA LEU A 336 5.60 18.62 14.20
C LEU A 336 5.31 20.10 14.44
N ILE A 337 5.01 20.48 15.68
CA ILE A 337 4.81 21.88 16.08
C ILE A 337 6.11 22.68 15.91
N ALA A 338 7.26 22.12 16.31
CA ALA A 338 8.56 22.75 16.16
C ALA A 338 8.95 22.92 14.68
N PHE A 339 8.62 21.95 13.83
CA PHE A 339 8.78 22.05 12.38
C PHE A 339 8.01 23.26 11.84
N ASP A 340 6.72 23.38 12.18
CA ASP A 340 5.88 24.47 11.68
C ASP A 340 6.39 25.83 12.14
N ARG A 341 6.74 25.96 13.43
CA ARG A 341 7.35 27.19 13.99
C ARG A 341 8.65 27.58 13.30
N ARG A 342 9.42 26.61 12.80
CA ARG A 342 10.69 26.88 12.12
C ARG A 342 10.50 27.43 10.70
N LEU A 343 9.33 27.21 10.10
CA LEU A 343 8.98 27.78 8.81
C LEU A 343 8.41 29.20 8.91
N ASP A 344 7.84 29.60 10.05
CA ASP A 344 7.24 30.93 10.26
C ASP A 344 8.12 32.11 9.79
N PRO A 345 9.45 32.15 10.08
CA PRO A 345 10.30 33.26 9.64
C PRO A 345 10.48 33.37 8.13
N VAL A 346 10.28 32.27 7.39
CA VAL A 346 10.44 32.20 5.94
C VAL A 346 9.11 32.53 5.23
N GLU A 347 7.98 32.49 5.94
CA GLU A 347 6.65 32.69 5.35
C GLU A 347 6.46 34.00 4.59
N PRO A 348 6.95 35.17 5.04
CA PRO A 348 6.80 36.41 4.27
C PRO A 348 7.46 36.33 2.89
N GLN A 349 8.61 35.64 2.80
CA GLN A 349 9.31 35.41 1.53
C GLN A 349 8.53 34.43 0.64
N LEU A 350 7.98 33.36 1.23
CA LEU A 350 7.13 32.41 0.51
C LEU A 350 5.87 33.09 -0.03
N GLN A 351 5.25 33.96 0.77
CA GLN A 351 4.07 34.71 0.36
C GLN A 351 4.38 35.59 -0.85
N ALA A 352 5.43 36.41 -0.79
CA ALA A 352 5.81 37.30 -1.90
C ALA A 352 6.11 36.50 -3.18
N ALA A 353 6.85 35.39 -3.07
CA ALA A 353 7.17 34.54 -4.20
C ALA A 353 5.93 33.82 -4.78
N LEU A 354 5.03 33.30 -3.92
CA LEU A 354 3.76 32.70 -4.38
C LEU A 354 2.86 33.72 -5.06
N GLN A 355 2.76 34.94 -4.51
CA GLN A 355 1.98 36.02 -5.12
C GLN A 355 2.48 36.34 -6.54
N ALA A 356 3.79 36.49 -6.71
CA ALA A 356 4.40 36.72 -8.02
C ALA A 356 4.09 35.58 -9.01
N ARG A 357 4.30 34.32 -8.60
CA ARG A 357 4.05 33.15 -9.44
C ARG A 357 2.58 33.00 -9.85
N LEU A 358 1.66 33.27 -8.93
CA LEU A 358 0.22 33.19 -9.21
C LEU A 358 -0.22 34.33 -10.12
N ALA A 359 0.33 35.54 -9.93
CA ALA A 359 0.05 36.69 -10.80
C ALA A 359 0.57 36.46 -12.24
N GLU A 360 1.77 35.91 -12.39
CA GLU A 360 2.34 35.52 -13.69
C GLU A 360 1.47 34.48 -14.42
N ALA A 361 0.88 33.54 -13.68
CA ALA A 361 0.04 32.49 -14.23
C ALA A 361 -1.43 32.91 -14.42
N ALA A 362 -1.85 34.07 -13.90
CA ALA A 362 -3.26 34.47 -13.83
C ALA A 362 -3.90 34.67 -15.21
N SER A 363 -3.16 34.96 -16.28
CA SER A 363 -3.74 35.14 -17.62
C SER A 363 -4.08 33.81 -18.31
N VAL A 364 -3.52 32.68 -17.85
CA VAL A 364 -3.67 31.37 -18.49
C VAL A 364 -4.21 30.36 -17.47
N PRO A 365 -5.50 29.99 -17.53
CA PRO A 365 -6.14 29.12 -16.53
C PRO A 365 -5.41 27.79 -16.31
N GLU A 366 -4.93 27.14 -17.38
CA GLU A 366 -4.20 25.88 -17.27
C GLU A 366 -2.86 26.03 -16.53
N HIS A 367 -2.15 27.14 -16.73
CA HIS A 367 -0.92 27.44 -16.00
C HIS A 367 -1.22 27.74 -14.53
N LEU A 368 -2.31 28.45 -14.25
CA LEU A 368 -2.73 28.71 -12.88
C LEU A 368 -3.06 27.42 -12.14
N VAL A 369 -3.83 26.51 -12.74
CA VAL A 369 -4.11 25.18 -12.18
C VAL A 369 -2.80 24.41 -11.94
N ALA A 370 -1.83 24.51 -12.85
CA ALA A 370 -0.53 23.88 -12.66
C ALA A 370 0.24 24.45 -11.46
N GLN A 371 0.22 25.77 -11.24
CA GLN A 371 0.83 26.39 -10.05
C GLN A 371 0.11 25.98 -8.76
N VAL A 372 -1.23 25.98 -8.76
CA VAL A 372 -2.07 25.55 -7.63
C VAL A 372 -1.78 24.09 -7.26
N ARG A 373 -1.64 23.21 -8.24
CA ARG A 373 -1.23 21.80 -8.03
C ARG A 373 0.18 21.69 -7.46
N ARG A 374 1.12 22.47 -7.99
CA ARG A 374 2.54 22.40 -7.65
C ARG A 374 2.82 22.85 -6.21
N PHE A 375 2.14 23.89 -5.74
CA PHE A 375 2.35 24.48 -4.43
C PHE A 375 1.19 24.22 -3.45
N ARG A 376 0.48 23.09 -3.63
CA ARG A 376 -0.75 22.81 -2.87
C ARG A 376 -0.52 22.68 -1.37
N ASN A 377 0.64 22.18 -0.94
CA ASN A 377 0.90 21.96 0.48
C ASN A 377 1.23 23.30 1.16
N LEU A 378 1.96 24.18 0.48
CA LEU A 378 2.16 25.57 0.91
C LEU A 378 0.82 26.33 0.94
N LEU A 379 0.02 26.22 -0.12
CA LEU A 379 -1.29 26.88 -0.22
C LEU A 379 -2.31 26.35 0.78
N ALA A 380 -2.07 25.20 1.42
CA ALA A 380 -2.92 24.70 2.51
C ALA A 380 -2.52 25.25 3.89
N ARG A 381 -1.39 25.97 4.03
CA ARG A 381 -0.96 26.51 5.32
C ARG A 381 -1.85 27.68 5.76
N PRO A 382 -2.34 27.71 7.02
CA PRO A 382 -3.32 28.72 7.48
C PRO A 382 -2.86 30.18 7.40
N SER A 383 -1.57 30.44 7.60
CA SER A 383 -0.93 31.75 7.44
C SER A 383 -1.00 32.22 5.99
N LEU A 384 -0.52 31.38 5.07
CA LEU A 384 -0.51 31.65 3.64
C LEU A 384 -1.93 31.77 3.07
N LEU A 385 -2.86 30.89 3.46
CA LEU A 385 -4.28 30.94 3.07
C LEU A 385 -4.95 32.29 3.39
N ARG A 386 -4.65 32.86 4.57
CA ARG A 386 -5.17 34.17 5.00
C ARG A 386 -4.53 35.30 4.22
N SER A 387 -3.21 35.26 4.05
CA SER A 387 -2.44 36.31 3.36
C SER A 387 -2.72 36.39 1.85
N LEU A 388 -3.15 35.27 1.24
CA LEU A 388 -3.43 35.16 -0.20
C LEU A 388 -4.92 35.28 -0.55
N ALA A 389 -5.75 35.83 0.34
CA ALA A 389 -7.21 35.87 0.16
C ALA A 389 -7.65 36.52 -1.17
N ALA A 390 -7.03 37.63 -1.57
CA ALA A 390 -7.34 38.32 -2.83
C ALA A 390 -6.98 37.46 -4.05
N GLN A 391 -5.82 36.79 -4.02
CA GLN A 391 -5.39 35.88 -5.08
C GLN A 391 -6.32 34.66 -5.14
N ARG A 392 -6.76 34.12 -4.00
CA ARG A 392 -7.70 32.99 -3.95
C ARG A 392 -9.07 33.33 -4.55
N ASN A 393 -9.58 34.53 -4.33
CA ASN A 393 -10.80 35.02 -5.00
C ASN A 393 -10.62 35.15 -6.52
N THR A 394 -9.44 35.60 -6.94
CA THR A 394 -9.08 35.69 -8.37
C THR A 394 -9.00 34.29 -8.99
N ILE A 395 -8.34 33.35 -8.33
CA ILE A 395 -8.27 31.94 -8.73
C ILE A 395 -9.69 31.37 -8.86
N LEU A 396 -10.56 31.54 -7.85
CA LEU A 396 -11.93 31.03 -7.89
C LEU A 396 -12.71 31.57 -9.10
N SER A 397 -12.59 32.88 -9.36
CA SER A 397 -13.25 33.54 -10.49
C SER A 397 -12.74 32.99 -11.83
N GLN A 398 -11.44 32.73 -11.95
CA GLN A 398 -10.84 32.13 -13.15
C GLN A 398 -11.21 30.65 -13.32
N MET A 399 -11.30 29.88 -12.23
CA MET A 399 -11.73 28.49 -12.27
C MET A 399 -13.21 28.38 -12.69
N LEU A 400 -14.07 29.29 -12.22
CA LEU A 400 -15.45 29.39 -12.69
C LEU A 400 -15.51 29.70 -14.19
N ALA A 401 -14.74 30.69 -14.67
CA ALA A 401 -14.66 31.01 -16.09
C ALA A 401 -14.14 29.82 -16.93
N GLN A 402 -13.21 29.02 -16.40
CA GLN A 402 -12.73 27.80 -17.04
C GLN A 402 -13.82 26.72 -17.10
N VAL A 403 -14.59 26.53 -16.03
CA VAL A 403 -15.75 25.61 -16.01
C VAL A 403 -16.81 26.03 -17.03
N ASP A 404 -17.07 27.33 -17.15
CA ASP A 404 -17.97 27.85 -18.18
C ASP A 404 -17.41 27.60 -19.58
N SER A 405 -16.11 27.78 -19.80
CA SER A 405 -15.45 27.48 -21.08
C SER A 405 -15.59 26.00 -21.44
N MET A 406 -15.27 25.10 -20.52
CA MET A 406 -15.42 23.65 -20.74
C MET A 406 -16.87 23.28 -21.04
N THR A 407 -17.83 23.90 -20.36
CA THR A 407 -19.26 23.67 -20.60
C THR A 407 -19.69 24.18 -21.97
N ARG A 408 -19.16 25.31 -22.44
CA ARG A 408 -19.39 25.80 -23.81
C ARG A 408 -18.80 24.84 -24.85
N ASP A 409 -17.59 24.34 -24.63
CA ASP A 409 -16.96 23.36 -25.54
C ASP A 409 -17.81 22.08 -25.68
N VAL A 410 -18.39 21.61 -24.57
CA VAL A 410 -19.33 20.48 -24.56
C VAL A 410 -20.58 20.79 -25.38
N LYS A 411 -21.18 21.97 -25.22
CA LYS A 411 -22.36 22.37 -25.99
C LYS A 411 -22.06 22.47 -27.49
N LEU A 412 -20.97 23.14 -27.86
CA LEU A 412 -20.55 23.27 -29.27
C LEU A 412 -20.32 21.90 -29.92
N ARG A 413 -19.71 20.97 -29.18
CA ARG A 413 -19.47 19.61 -29.69
C ARG A 413 -20.75 18.77 -29.76
N GLN A 414 -21.66 18.95 -28.81
CA GLN A 414 -23.01 18.36 -28.84
C GLN A 414 -23.80 18.86 -30.06
N GLU A 415 -23.78 20.16 -30.36
CA GLU A 415 -24.42 20.75 -31.54
C GLU A 415 -23.82 20.20 -32.85
N SER A 416 -22.48 20.07 -32.91
CA SER A 416 -21.81 19.44 -34.05
C SER A 416 -22.26 17.99 -34.27
N LEU A 417 -22.49 17.23 -33.20
CA LEU A 417 -22.99 15.85 -33.25
C LEU A 417 -24.46 15.80 -33.70
N ALA A 418 -25.28 16.76 -33.29
CA ALA A 418 -26.68 16.85 -33.72
C ALA A 418 -26.83 17.20 -35.21
N VAL A 419 -25.95 18.07 -35.76
CA VAL A 419 -25.93 18.44 -37.18
C VAL A 419 -25.43 17.28 -38.07
N THR A 420 -24.63 16.37 -37.51
CA THR A 420 -24.15 15.15 -38.18
C THR A 420 -24.99 13.92 -37.80
N ALA A 421 -26.31 14.08 -37.74
CA ALA A 421 -27.25 12.97 -37.58
C ALA A 421 -26.83 11.79 -38.50
N PRO A 422 -26.69 10.56 -37.97
CA PRO A 422 -25.96 9.52 -38.68
C PRO A 422 -26.82 8.98 -39.83
N SER A 423 -26.50 9.38 -41.06
CA SER A 423 -26.72 8.48 -42.19
C SER A 423 -25.73 7.31 -42.05
N LEU A 424 -26.17 6.07 -42.21
CA LEU A 424 -25.29 4.88 -42.23
C LEU A 424 -24.08 5.06 -43.17
N ALA A 425 -24.20 5.89 -44.23
CA ALA A 425 -23.11 6.22 -45.15
C ALA A 425 -21.91 6.91 -44.46
N ALA A 426 -22.13 7.60 -43.34
CA ALA A 426 -21.11 8.25 -42.54
C ALA A 426 -20.10 7.26 -41.92
N TYR A 427 -20.51 6.00 -41.73
CA TYR A 427 -19.71 4.94 -41.11
C TYR A 427 -18.90 4.11 -42.14
N SER A 428 -19.19 4.28 -43.44
CA SER A 428 -18.58 3.53 -44.56
C SER A 428 -17.34 4.17 -45.18
N SER A 429 -16.82 5.25 -44.59
CA SER A 429 -15.67 6.00 -45.13
C SER A 429 -14.57 6.17 -44.08
N ILE A 430 -13.91 5.06 -43.74
CA ILE A 430 -12.71 5.00 -42.91
C ILE A 430 -11.47 5.16 -43.80
N ASN A 431 -10.80 6.30 -43.68
CA ASN A 431 -9.42 6.44 -44.14
C ASN A 431 -8.46 6.08 -42.99
N VAL A 432 -7.68 5.00 -43.17
CA VAL A 432 -6.93 4.27 -42.12
C VAL A 432 -5.65 4.98 -41.63
N ALA A 433 -5.35 6.21 -42.06
CA ALA A 433 -3.96 6.69 -42.04
C ALA A 433 -3.47 7.50 -40.81
N HIS A 434 -4.24 7.77 -39.75
CA HIS A 434 -3.78 8.77 -38.75
C HIS A 434 -3.97 8.47 -37.25
N VAL A 435 -3.87 7.21 -36.81
CA VAL A 435 -4.04 6.88 -35.38
C VAL A 435 -2.78 6.28 -34.71
N ILE A 436 -1.64 6.23 -35.39
CA ILE A 436 -0.39 5.74 -34.77
C ILE A 436 0.72 6.79 -34.91
N GLY A 437 0.85 7.68 -33.93
CA GLY A 437 1.98 8.60 -33.79
C GLY A 437 1.69 9.78 -32.86
N GLY A 438 2.41 9.87 -31.75
CA GLY A 438 2.21 10.89 -30.71
C GLY A 438 2.78 12.29 -31.01
N SER A 439 2.35 13.25 -30.18
CA SER A 439 2.91 14.59 -29.89
C SER A 439 3.52 15.42 -31.03
N SER A 440 2.87 16.54 -31.36
CA SER A 440 3.40 17.90 -31.12
C SER A 440 2.45 18.97 -31.70
N GLY A 441 2.44 20.14 -31.07
CA GLY A 441 1.47 21.20 -31.30
C GLY A 441 1.43 21.75 -32.71
N GLY A 442 0.27 21.59 -33.35
CA GLY A 442 -0.16 22.35 -34.52
C GLY A 442 -1.65 22.61 -34.39
N ALA A 443 -2.08 23.85 -34.64
CA ALA A 443 -3.48 24.24 -34.64
C ALA A 443 -4.30 23.30 -35.54
N PRO A 444 -5.56 22.97 -35.19
CA PRO A 444 -6.38 22.11 -36.03
C PRO A 444 -6.72 22.86 -37.32
N SER A 445 -6.07 22.47 -38.41
CA SER A 445 -6.46 22.90 -39.75
C SER A 445 -7.85 22.35 -40.04
N ALA A 446 -8.79 23.26 -40.31
CA ALA A 446 -10.13 22.93 -40.77
C ALA A 446 -10.06 22.01 -42.01
N GLY A 447 -10.70 20.83 -41.93
CA GLY A 447 -11.07 20.08 -43.12
C GLY A 447 -10.70 18.59 -43.23
N ALA A 448 -10.11 17.92 -42.23
CA ALA A 448 -9.69 16.52 -42.40
C ALA A 448 -10.11 15.56 -41.26
N GLY A 449 -10.97 14.59 -41.59
CA GLY A 449 -11.07 13.29 -40.91
C GLY A 449 -12.15 13.17 -39.83
N ARG A 450 -13.32 12.62 -40.22
CA ARG A 450 -14.50 12.33 -39.38
C ARG A 450 -14.09 11.60 -38.08
N THR A 451 -14.49 12.12 -36.93
CA THR A 451 -14.28 11.47 -35.63
C THR A 451 -15.15 10.22 -35.53
N THR A 452 -14.56 9.13 -35.04
CA THR A 452 -15.31 7.90 -34.74
C THR A 452 -16.11 8.08 -33.45
N ILE A 453 -17.22 7.35 -33.30
CA ILE A 453 -17.97 7.26 -32.03
C ILE A 453 -17.06 6.97 -30.83
N VAL A 454 -16.01 6.17 -31.01
CA VAL A 454 -15.01 5.84 -29.98
C VAL A 454 -14.20 7.07 -29.58
N SER A 455 -13.75 7.88 -30.55
CA SER A 455 -13.05 9.13 -30.23
C SER A 455 -13.94 10.13 -29.51
N GLU A 456 -15.24 10.18 -29.83
CA GLU A 456 -16.19 11.06 -29.15
C GLU A 456 -16.46 10.58 -27.71
N ILE A 457 -16.69 9.28 -27.49
CA ILE A 457 -16.85 8.70 -26.16
C ILE A 457 -15.58 8.90 -25.31
N GLY A 458 -14.40 8.69 -25.91
CA GLY A 458 -13.12 8.92 -25.25
C GLY A 458 -12.93 10.38 -24.85
N TRP A 459 -13.30 11.32 -25.72
CA TRP A 459 -13.28 12.75 -25.41
C TRP A 459 -14.26 13.11 -24.28
N MET A 460 -15.49 12.62 -24.32
CA MET A 460 -16.49 12.85 -23.26
C MET A 460 -15.99 12.29 -21.92
N GLN A 461 -15.40 11.10 -21.91
CA GLN A 461 -14.80 10.53 -20.71
C GLN A 461 -13.65 11.38 -20.17
N ALA A 462 -12.78 11.88 -21.04
CA ALA A 462 -11.71 12.79 -20.64
C ALA A 462 -12.26 14.10 -20.09
N MET A 463 -13.29 14.68 -20.72
CA MET A 463 -13.89 15.94 -20.29
C MET A 463 -14.60 15.81 -18.93
N ALA A 464 -15.36 14.73 -18.71
CA ALA A 464 -15.98 14.45 -17.40
C ALA A 464 -14.91 14.32 -16.30
N ALA A 465 -13.80 13.63 -16.59
CA ALA A 465 -12.68 13.51 -15.66
C ALA A 465 -12.01 14.87 -15.39
N ARG A 466 -11.93 15.78 -16.38
CA ARG A 466 -11.38 17.14 -16.20
C ARG A 466 -12.19 17.96 -15.20
N PHE A 467 -13.52 17.94 -15.25
CA PHE A 467 -14.37 18.63 -14.26
C PHE A 467 -14.11 18.12 -12.84
N VAL A 468 -14.12 16.80 -12.64
CA VAL A 468 -13.86 16.17 -11.33
C VAL A 468 -12.46 16.50 -10.83
N GLN A 469 -11.46 16.42 -11.70
CA GLN A 469 -10.08 16.75 -11.36
C GLN A 469 -9.93 18.21 -10.94
N LEU A 470 -10.53 19.15 -11.68
CA LEU A 470 -10.46 20.57 -11.38
C LEU A 470 -11.06 20.87 -10.00
N GLN A 471 -12.23 20.28 -9.70
CA GLN A 471 -12.85 20.38 -8.38
C GLN A 471 -11.92 19.86 -7.27
N GLN A 472 -11.38 18.65 -7.43
CA GLN A 472 -10.52 18.01 -6.42
C GLN A 472 -9.26 18.82 -6.09
N GLN A 473 -8.66 19.47 -7.09
CA GLN A 473 -7.42 20.24 -6.89
C GLN A 473 -7.66 21.58 -6.21
N CYS A 474 -8.78 22.22 -6.52
CA CYS A 474 -9.11 23.54 -5.98
C CYS A 474 -9.76 23.45 -4.60
N THR A 475 -10.41 22.33 -4.26
CA THR A 475 -11.08 22.11 -2.96
C THR A 475 -10.23 22.46 -1.72
N PRO A 476 -8.99 21.94 -1.54
CA PRO A 476 -8.23 22.22 -0.33
C PRO A 476 -7.89 23.70 -0.15
N ILE A 477 -7.91 24.48 -1.23
CA ILE A 477 -7.43 25.87 -1.27
C ILE A 477 -8.58 26.88 -1.31
N LEU A 478 -9.76 26.49 -1.81
CA LEU A 478 -10.88 27.42 -2.04
C LEU A 478 -12.11 27.12 -1.17
N LYS A 479 -12.12 26.02 -0.40
CA LYS A 479 -13.32 25.53 0.33
C LYS A 479 -14.03 26.55 1.23
N ASP A 480 -13.27 27.47 1.81
CA ASP A 480 -13.73 28.48 2.78
C ASP A 480 -14.19 29.79 2.11
N LEU A 481 -14.07 29.93 0.78
CA LEU A 481 -14.45 31.16 0.11
C LEU A 481 -15.96 31.23 -0.17
N PRO A 482 -16.57 32.43 -0.04
CA PRO A 482 -17.94 32.65 -0.49
C PRO A 482 -18.00 32.48 -2.02
N GLY A 483 -18.84 31.56 -2.48
CA GLY A 483 -18.97 31.21 -3.90
C GLY A 483 -18.23 29.94 -4.33
N PHE A 484 -17.48 29.28 -3.43
CA PHE A 484 -16.91 27.97 -3.72
C PHE A 484 -17.98 26.91 -3.99
N GLU A 485 -19.12 26.96 -3.29
CA GLU A 485 -20.26 26.07 -3.55
C GLU A 485 -20.75 26.17 -4.99
N LYS A 486 -20.88 27.39 -5.53
CA LYS A 486 -21.26 27.61 -6.94
C LYS A 486 -20.27 26.97 -7.91
N PHE A 487 -18.98 27.01 -7.60
CA PHE A 487 -17.94 26.35 -8.39
C PHE A 487 -18.05 24.84 -8.33
N VAL A 488 -18.30 24.29 -7.13
CA VAL A 488 -18.52 22.85 -6.94
C VAL A 488 -19.74 22.37 -7.73
N ASP A 489 -20.84 23.10 -7.64
CA ASP A 489 -22.08 22.77 -8.34
C ASP A 489 -21.87 22.85 -9.85
N ALA A 490 -21.23 23.90 -10.36
CA ALA A 490 -20.91 24.01 -11.78
C ALA A 490 -20.01 22.88 -12.30
N CYS A 491 -19.03 22.42 -11.49
CA CYS A 491 -18.21 21.26 -11.85
C CYS A 491 -19.03 19.96 -11.88
N LYS A 492 -19.89 19.75 -10.88
CA LYS A 492 -20.76 18.57 -10.80
C LYS A 492 -21.76 18.54 -11.95
N ASP A 493 -22.42 19.66 -12.21
CA ASP A 493 -23.39 19.80 -13.29
C ASP A 493 -22.74 19.55 -14.65
N GLY A 494 -21.55 20.14 -14.89
CA GLY A 494 -20.77 19.88 -16.11
C GLY A 494 -20.39 18.41 -16.26
N ALA A 495 -19.87 17.78 -15.21
CA ALA A 495 -19.51 16.35 -15.23
C ALA A 495 -20.73 15.45 -15.46
N GLN A 496 -21.87 15.74 -14.83
CA GLN A 496 -23.12 15.00 -15.00
C GLN A 496 -23.73 15.21 -16.39
N HIS A 497 -23.65 16.41 -16.94
CA HIS A 497 -24.08 16.72 -18.30
C HIS A 497 -23.29 15.88 -19.31
N VAL A 498 -21.97 15.87 -19.21
CA VAL A 498 -21.11 15.04 -20.08
C VAL A 498 -21.37 13.55 -19.88
N ALA A 499 -21.61 13.09 -18.65
CA ALA A 499 -21.95 11.70 -18.38
C ALA A 499 -23.27 11.27 -19.04
N ARG A 500 -24.29 12.14 -19.00
CA ARG A 500 -25.58 11.94 -19.67
C ARG A 500 -25.42 11.92 -21.19
N LEU A 501 -24.74 12.92 -21.76
CA LEU A 501 -24.46 12.96 -23.20
C LEU A 501 -23.73 11.71 -23.68
N ARG A 502 -22.76 11.22 -22.92
CA ARG A 502 -22.05 9.98 -23.25
C ARG A 502 -23.00 8.78 -23.29
N GLN A 503 -23.91 8.69 -22.32
CA GLN A 503 -24.89 7.62 -22.27
C GLN A 503 -25.87 7.70 -23.45
N GLU A 504 -26.42 8.88 -23.72
CA GLU A 504 -27.33 9.11 -24.86
C GLU A 504 -26.64 8.78 -26.20
N THR A 505 -25.39 9.21 -26.38
CA THR A 505 -24.62 8.93 -27.61
C THR A 505 -24.35 7.43 -27.75
N LEU A 506 -24.04 6.73 -26.66
CA LEU A 506 -23.84 5.28 -26.67
C LEU A 506 -25.14 4.53 -26.98
N GLU A 507 -26.27 4.96 -26.40
CA GLU A 507 -27.58 4.36 -26.64
C GLU A 507 -28.02 4.56 -28.09
N LEU A 508 -27.92 5.78 -28.63
CA LEU A 508 -28.22 6.08 -30.03
C LEU A 508 -27.34 5.28 -31.00
N TRP A 509 -26.04 5.16 -30.68
CA TRP A 509 -25.13 4.34 -31.48
C TRP A 509 -25.51 2.85 -31.43
N THR A 510 -25.82 2.33 -30.25
CA THR A 510 -26.22 0.92 -30.06
C THR A 510 -27.49 0.61 -30.85
N GLN A 511 -28.51 1.47 -30.76
CA GLN A 511 -29.75 1.37 -31.54
C GLN A 511 -29.49 1.43 -33.05
N GLY A 512 -28.58 2.30 -33.49
CA GLY A 512 -28.19 2.40 -34.90
C GLY A 512 -27.50 1.14 -35.42
N VAL A 513 -26.61 0.53 -34.63
CA VAL A 513 -25.95 -0.73 -34.97
C VAL A 513 -26.96 -1.88 -35.00
N GLU A 514 -27.86 -1.96 -34.02
CA GLU A 514 -28.93 -2.97 -33.98
C GLU A 514 -29.87 -2.89 -35.18
N ALA A 515 -30.27 -1.67 -35.58
CA ALA A 515 -31.07 -1.43 -36.77
C ALA A 515 -30.32 -1.84 -38.05
N ALA A 516 -29.04 -1.45 -38.18
CA ALA A 516 -28.20 -1.80 -39.32
C ALA A 516 -27.99 -3.33 -39.48
N ILE A 517 -27.92 -4.05 -38.36
CA ILE A 517 -27.86 -5.52 -38.34
C ILE A 517 -29.20 -6.11 -38.78
N ARG A 518 -30.31 -5.59 -38.24
CA ARG A 518 -31.68 -6.04 -38.55
C ARG A 518 -32.01 -5.87 -40.03
N ASP A 519 -31.60 -4.75 -40.62
CA ASP A 519 -31.83 -4.40 -42.03
C ASP A 519 -30.85 -5.10 -43.00
N LYS A 520 -29.97 -5.97 -42.49
CA LYS A 520 -28.92 -6.68 -43.25
C LYS A 520 -27.98 -5.77 -44.05
N ALA A 521 -27.97 -4.47 -43.82
CA ALA A 521 -27.09 -3.51 -44.48
C ALA A 521 -25.60 -3.86 -44.24
N LEU A 522 -25.25 -4.25 -43.01
CA LEU A 522 -23.93 -4.76 -42.65
C LEU A 522 -23.64 -6.15 -43.24
N GLY A 523 -24.68 -6.97 -43.46
CA GLY A 523 -24.58 -8.33 -44.01
C GLY A 523 -24.22 -8.36 -45.51
N HIS A 524 -24.62 -7.35 -46.27
CA HIS A 524 -24.26 -7.24 -47.69
C HIS A 524 -22.78 -6.86 -47.89
N GLU A 525 -22.20 -6.01 -47.04
CA GLU A 525 -20.77 -5.67 -47.05
C GLU A 525 -19.86 -6.83 -46.59
N LEU A 526 -20.36 -7.74 -45.76
CA LEU A 526 -19.65 -8.94 -45.29
C LEU A 526 -19.60 -10.07 -46.32
N SER A 527 -20.33 -9.96 -47.44
CA SER A 527 -20.44 -11.01 -48.46
C SER A 527 -19.42 -10.91 -49.60
N GLY A 528 -18.53 -9.91 -49.58
CA GLY A 528 -17.44 -9.76 -50.55
C GLY A 528 -16.42 -10.90 -50.48
N ARG A 529 -15.78 -11.24 -51.61
CA ARG A 529 -14.74 -12.29 -51.68
C ARG A 529 -13.59 -11.91 -50.73
N LEU A 530 -13.50 -12.64 -49.61
CA LEU A 530 -12.55 -12.41 -48.53
C LEU A 530 -11.08 -12.57 -48.93
N ILE A 531 -10.81 -13.18 -50.08
CA ILE A 531 -9.47 -13.49 -50.57
C ILE A 531 -9.44 -13.26 -52.08
N GLU A 532 -8.69 -12.26 -52.52
CA GLU A 532 -8.33 -12.05 -53.91
C GLU A 532 -6.82 -12.30 -54.09
N PHE A 533 -6.46 -12.94 -55.20
CA PHE A 533 -5.06 -13.10 -55.58
C PHE A 533 -4.73 -11.97 -56.55
N ASP A 534 -3.72 -11.17 -56.21
CA ASP A 534 -3.17 -10.17 -57.13
C ASP A 534 -2.56 -10.86 -58.36
N ALA A 535 -2.36 -10.15 -59.46
CA ALA A 535 -1.78 -10.72 -60.70
C ALA A 535 -0.39 -11.35 -60.48
N ASP A 536 0.29 -10.94 -59.41
CA ASP A 536 1.60 -11.44 -58.96
C ASP A 536 1.51 -12.63 -57.97
N GLY A 537 0.33 -13.20 -57.72
CA GLY A 537 0.14 -14.35 -56.83
C GLY A 537 0.11 -14.02 -55.33
N ASN A 538 0.06 -12.73 -54.96
CA ASN A 538 -0.04 -12.28 -53.58
C ASN A 538 -1.49 -12.33 -53.07
N VAL A 539 -1.69 -12.86 -51.87
CA VAL A 539 -3.00 -12.96 -51.22
C VAL A 539 -3.40 -11.60 -50.62
N ARG A 540 -4.38 -10.91 -51.21
CA ARG A 540 -5.06 -9.76 -50.58
C ARG A 540 -6.30 -10.26 -49.85
N VAL A 541 -6.25 -10.18 -48.53
CA VAL A 541 -7.41 -10.48 -47.66
C VAL A 541 -8.17 -9.18 -47.45
N THR A 542 -9.27 -8.99 -48.18
CA THR A 542 -10.15 -7.83 -48.07
C THR A 542 -11.17 -8.13 -46.98
N TYR A 543 -10.89 -7.68 -45.75
CA TYR A 543 -11.93 -7.64 -44.71
C TYR A 543 -12.91 -6.53 -45.05
N SER A 544 -14.21 -6.75 -44.87
CA SER A 544 -15.15 -5.65 -44.92
C SER A 544 -14.81 -4.66 -43.80
N GLU A 545 -14.80 -3.38 -44.14
CA GLU A 545 -14.48 -2.28 -43.23
C GLU A 545 -15.40 -2.30 -41.99
N ALA A 546 -16.65 -2.73 -42.17
CA ALA A 546 -17.63 -3.00 -41.14
C ALA A 546 -17.20 -4.07 -40.10
N LEU A 547 -16.53 -5.15 -40.52
CA LEU A 547 -16.09 -6.22 -39.60
C LEU A 547 -14.95 -5.75 -38.69
N VAL A 548 -13.99 -5.02 -39.25
CA VAL A 548 -12.86 -4.44 -38.49
C VAL A 548 -13.36 -3.37 -37.51
N ALA A 549 -14.36 -2.60 -37.91
CA ALA A 549 -15.02 -1.64 -37.03
C ALA A 549 -15.73 -2.35 -35.87
N LEU A 550 -16.53 -3.39 -36.15
CA LEU A 550 -17.23 -4.21 -35.14
C LEU A 550 -16.28 -4.90 -34.15
N GLU A 551 -15.17 -5.46 -34.61
CA GLU A 551 -14.15 -6.08 -33.75
C GLU A 551 -13.51 -5.04 -32.80
N ARG A 552 -13.16 -3.86 -33.32
CA ARG A 552 -12.65 -2.75 -32.50
C ARG A 552 -13.69 -2.31 -31.47
N TYR A 553 -14.96 -2.16 -31.85
CA TYR A 553 -16.01 -1.79 -30.91
C TYR A 553 -16.21 -2.83 -29.81
N ALA A 554 -16.23 -4.13 -30.15
CA ALA A 554 -16.35 -5.23 -29.19
C ALA A 554 -15.18 -5.29 -28.20
N SER A 555 -13.95 -4.99 -28.64
CA SER A 555 -12.77 -4.95 -27.76
C SER A 555 -12.76 -3.76 -26.79
N LEU A 556 -13.44 -2.66 -27.13
CA LEU A 556 -13.45 -1.42 -26.36
C LEU A 556 -14.61 -1.35 -25.34
N LEU A 557 -15.73 -2.01 -25.62
CA LEU A 557 -16.91 -2.08 -24.74
C LEU A 557 -16.60 -2.52 -23.30
N PRO A 558 -15.80 -3.58 -23.04
CA PRO A 558 -15.40 -3.97 -21.68
C PRO A 558 -14.59 -2.89 -20.95
N CYS A 559 -13.73 -2.16 -21.68
CA CYS A 559 -12.89 -1.10 -21.12
C CYS A 559 -13.69 0.16 -20.75
N VAL A 560 -14.74 0.46 -21.52
CA VAL A 560 -15.69 1.55 -21.25
C VAL A 560 -16.60 1.19 -20.06
N ARG A 561 -16.98 -0.08 -19.93
CA ARG A 561 -17.89 -0.57 -18.87
C ARG A 561 -17.19 -0.79 -17.52
N ALA A 562 -15.92 -1.22 -17.49
CA ALA A 562 -15.17 -1.46 -16.25
C ALA A 562 -14.86 -0.20 -15.41
N ARG A 563 -15.02 1.01 -15.98
CA ARG A 563 -14.79 2.29 -15.28
C ARG A 563 -16.06 3.10 -15.00
N GLY A 564 -17.24 2.59 -15.38
CA GLY A 564 -18.55 3.17 -15.08
C GLY A 564 -19.30 2.35 -14.04
N SER A 565 -19.71 3.00 -12.94
CA SER A 565 -20.49 2.50 -11.79
C SER A 565 -21.36 1.23 -11.99
N ARG A 566 -21.33 0.37 -10.97
CA ARG A 566 -22.00 -0.92 -10.74
C ARG A 566 -23.55 -0.93 -10.73
N SER A 567 -24.26 0.04 -11.31
CA SER A 567 -25.70 0.22 -11.04
C SER A 567 -26.68 -0.18 -12.16
N VAL A 568 -26.28 -0.96 -13.16
CA VAL A 568 -27.24 -1.48 -14.16
C VAL A 568 -27.16 -3.01 -14.20
N HIS A 569 -27.72 -3.64 -13.17
CA HIS A 569 -28.13 -5.04 -13.19
C HIS A 569 -29.63 -5.05 -13.46
N GLY A 570 -30.03 -5.20 -14.72
CA GLY A 570 -31.45 -5.11 -15.07
C GLY A 570 -31.91 -5.69 -16.40
N HIS A 571 -31.04 -6.05 -17.35
CA HIS A 571 -31.48 -6.75 -18.56
C HIS A 571 -30.42 -7.75 -19.06
N PRO A 572 -30.52 -9.04 -18.68
CA PRO A 572 -29.63 -10.11 -19.16
C PRO A 572 -29.86 -10.50 -20.63
N GLU A 573 -30.90 -9.98 -21.29
CA GLU A 573 -31.27 -10.37 -22.66
C GLU A 573 -30.44 -9.67 -23.75
N THR A 574 -29.95 -8.45 -23.51
CA THR A 574 -29.04 -7.75 -24.45
C THR A 574 -27.60 -8.25 -24.36
N GLU A 575 -27.16 -8.71 -23.19
CA GLU A 575 -25.86 -9.35 -23.01
C GLU A 575 -25.78 -10.71 -23.71
N GLY A 576 -26.87 -11.48 -23.66
CA GLY A 576 -27.00 -12.73 -24.39
C GLY A 576 -26.94 -12.56 -25.90
N MET A 577 -27.45 -11.46 -26.45
CA MET A 577 -27.51 -11.23 -27.90
C MET A 577 -26.17 -10.80 -28.50
N LEU A 578 -25.38 -9.99 -27.78
CA LEU A 578 -24.03 -9.59 -28.19
C LEU A 578 -22.99 -10.72 -28.02
N LEU A 579 -23.13 -11.55 -26.97
CA LEU A 579 -22.39 -12.81 -26.84
C LEU A 579 -22.83 -13.86 -27.87
N ALA A 580 -24.12 -13.93 -28.19
CA ALA A 580 -24.62 -14.80 -29.26
C ALA A 580 -24.11 -14.36 -30.63
N LEU A 581 -23.90 -13.06 -30.88
CA LEU A 581 -23.21 -12.56 -32.08
C LEU A 581 -21.73 -12.94 -32.12
N PHE A 582 -21.06 -12.98 -30.96
CA PHE A 582 -19.68 -13.46 -30.81
C PHE A 582 -19.54 -14.97 -31.03
N ILE A 583 -20.60 -15.74 -30.71
CA ILE A 583 -20.66 -17.20 -30.89
C ILE A 583 -21.19 -17.58 -32.29
N ALA A 584 -22.08 -16.79 -32.89
CA ALA A 584 -22.65 -17.05 -34.22
C ALA A 584 -21.69 -16.69 -35.36
N CYS A 585 -20.71 -15.82 -35.13
CA CYS A 585 -19.58 -15.60 -36.04
C CYS A 585 -18.49 -16.64 -35.77
N ASP A 586 -18.67 -17.84 -36.32
CA ASP A 586 -17.81 -19.04 -36.21
C ASP A 586 -16.27 -18.77 -36.25
N PHE A 587 -15.67 -18.46 -35.10
CA PHE A 587 -14.22 -18.32 -34.91
C PHE A 587 -13.43 -19.59 -34.52
N PRO A 588 -14.03 -20.72 -34.04
CA PRO A 588 -13.25 -21.92 -33.73
C PRO A 588 -12.66 -22.64 -34.97
N LEU A 589 -13.20 -22.40 -36.17
CA LEU A 589 -12.75 -23.05 -37.41
C LEU A 589 -11.51 -22.39 -38.04
N LEU A 590 -11.26 -21.10 -37.75
CA LEU A 590 -10.10 -20.37 -38.30
C LEU A 590 -8.81 -20.56 -37.46
N GLN A 591 -8.92 -20.73 -36.14
CA GLN A 591 -7.74 -21.07 -35.32
C GLN A 591 -7.21 -22.48 -35.58
N ARG A 592 -8.06 -23.43 -36.00
CA ARG A 592 -7.63 -24.80 -36.38
C ARG A 592 -6.93 -24.86 -37.74
N ARG A 593 -7.31 -24.00 -38.70
CA ARG A 593 -6.65 -23.92 -40.03
C ARG A 593 -5.34 -23.13 -40.03
N ALA A 594 -5.20 -22.10 -39.19
CA ALA A 594 -3.94 -21.36 -39.05
C ALA A 594 -2.80 -22.21 -38.43
N ARG A 595 -3.13 -23.18 -37.56
CA ARG A 595 -2.14 -24.09 -36.96
C ARG A 595 -1.72 -25.26 -37.87
N THR A 596 -2.49 -25.58 -38.92
CA THR A 596 -2.19 -26.71 -39.82
C THR A 596 -1.25 -26.36 -40.97
N VAL A 597 -1.00 -25.08 -41.27
CA VAL A 597 -0.09 -24.66 -42.35
C VAL A 597 1.39 -24.59 -41.89
N ARG A 598 1.65 -24.47 -40.58
CA ARG A 598 3.03 -24.33 -40.06
C ARG A 598 3.76 -25.64 -39.74
N ARG A 599 3.12 -26.80 -39.91
CA ARG A 599 3.78 -28.10 -39.67
C ARG A 599 3.20 -29.19 -40.55
N ARG A 600 3.82 -29.49 -41.70
CA ARG A 600 3.77 -30.83 -42.31
C ARG A 600 5.01 -31.12 -43.16
N ARG A 601 5.91 -31.93 -42.60
CA ARG A 601 6.54 -33.18 -43.09
C ARG A 601 7.44 -33.63 -41.91
N LEU A 602 7.28 -34.78 -41.24
CA LEU A 602 6.92 -36.13 -41.64
C LEU A 602 6.09 -36.89 -40.57
N HIS A 603 5.41 -37.94 -41.07
CA HIS A 603 4.66 -39.07 -40.45
C HIS A 603 5.56 -39.96 -39.53
N PRO A 604 5.13 -41.12 -38.95
CA PRO A 604 3.93 -41.50 -38.17
C PRO A 604 4.32 -42.18 -36.83
N CYS A 605 3.94 -41.66 -35.66
CA CYS A 605 4.04 -42.44 -34.40
C CYS A 605 3.05 -42.04 -33.28
N VAL A 606 2.12 -41.11 -33.51
CA VAL A 606 1.17 -40.73 -32.44
C VAL A 606 -0.15 -41.47 -32.61
N THR A 607 -0.06 -42.79 -32.63
CA THR A 607 -1.17 -43.74 -32.49
C THR A 607 -1.47 -44.03 -31.01
N ALA A 608 -1.20 -43.07 -30.11
CA ALA A 608 -1.29 -43.29 -28.66
C ALA A 608 -2.19 -42.30 -27.89
N TYR A 609 -2.75 -41.26 -28.53
CA TYR A 609 -3.65 -40.32 -27.82
C TYR A 609 -5.15 -40.63 -28.00
N HIS A 610 -5.52 -41.54 -28.90
CA HIS A 610 -6.91 -41.96 -29.11
C HIS A 610 -7.39 -43.06 -28.13
N ARG A 611 -6.69 -43.29 -27.01
CA ARG A 611 -7.03 -44.35 -26.05
C ARG A 611 -7.30 -43.91 -24.61
N TYR A 612 -7.35 -42.61 -24.31
CA TYR A 612 -7.68 -42.17 -22.95
C TYR A 612 -8.62 -40.96 -22.92
N GLN A 613 -9.64 -40.98 -23.79
CA GLN A 613 -11.00 -40.63 -23.36
C GLN A 613 -11.72 -41.92 -22.94
N ARG A 614 -11.32 -42.42 -21.77
CA ARG A 614 -12.19 -43.05 -20.79
C ARG A 614 -12.04 -42.26 -19.50
#